data_AF-A0A820NTD5-F1
#
_entry.id   AF-A0A820NTD5-F1
#
_cell.length_a   1.000
_cell.length_b   1.000
_cell.length_c   1.000
_cell.angle_alpha   90.00
_cell.angle_beta   90.00
_cell.angle_gamma   90.00
#
_symmetry.space_group_name_H-M   'P 1'
#
loop_
_entity.id
_entity.type
_entity.pdbx_description
1 polymer ?
#
loop_
_entity_poly.entity_id
_entity_poly.type
_entity_poly.pdbx_seq_one_letter_code
_entity_poly.pdbx_strand_id
1 'polypeptide(L)'
;PMVYKWGRRWPTFCFFLVAEVCLLGSYTFRENVEDTRAAVLIVYFMGKFASRGGFIVILLYTCEIFPTGLRCTTLGICYTFRLIGVALASQDVAGINGRTPRLIYGVLSL
;
A
#
# COMPACT_ATOMS: atom_id res chain seq x y z
N PRO A 1 6.40 -12.34 -16.46
CA PRO A 1 6.32 -13.81 -16.27
C PRO A 1 5.29 -14.28 -15.20
N MET A 2 5.10 -13.59 -14.07
CA MET A 2 4.13 -14.02 -13.01
C MET A 2 2.66 -13.72 -13.35
N VAL A 3 2.39 -12.65 -14.11
CA VAL A 3 1.05 -12.12 -14.41
C VAL A 3 0.24 -13.01 -15.37
N TYR A 4 0.91 -13.75 -16.26
CA TYR A 4 0.25 -14.51 -17.33
C TYR A 4 -0.19 -15.92 -16.90
N LYS A 5 0.38 -16.48 -15.83
CA LYS A 5 0.09 -17.85 -15.36
C LYS A 5 -0.96 -17.93 -14.25
N TRP A 6 -1.09 -16.90 -13.41
CA TRP A 6 -1.87 -17.01 -12.16
C TRP A 6 -3.17 -16.19 -12.13
N GLY A 7 -3.49 -15.47 -13.20
CA GLY A 7 -4.62 -14.53 -13.20
C GLY A 7 -4.33 -13.27 -12.36
N ARG A 8 -4.67 -12.10 -12.89
CA ARG A 8 -4.16 -10.81 -12.38
C ARG A 8 -4.71 -10.37 -11.01
N ARG A 9 -5.69 -11.08 -10.45
CA ARG A 9 -6.32 -10.77 -9.16
C ARG A 9 -5.50 -11.24 -7.96
N TRP A 10 -4.89 -12.42 -8.07
CA TRP A 10 -4.02 -13.01 -7.05
C TRP A 10 -2.77 -12.19 -6.69
N PRO A 11 -1.99 -11.66 -7.65
CA PRO A 11 -0.82 -10.86 -7.29
C PRO A 11 -1.21 -9.59 -6.55
N THR A 12 -2.31 -8.94 -6.93
CA THR A 12 -2.81 -7.75 -6.24
C THR A 12 -3.13 -8.05 -4.77
N PHE A 13 -3.86 -9.14 -4.53
CA PHE A 13 -4.17 -9.60 -3.17
C PHE A 13 -2.90 -9.93 -2.36
N CYS A 14 -1.94 -10.64 -2.96
CA CYS A 14 -0.66 -10.94 -2.31
C CYS A 14 0.13 -9.68 -1.95
N PHE A 15 0.15 -8.67 -2.84
CA PHE A 15 0.85 -7.40 -2.56
C PHE A 15 0.20 -6.62 -1.41
N PHE A 16 -1.14 -6.63 -1.32
CA PHE A 16 -1.84 -6.00 -0.20
C PHE A 16 -1.63 -6.76 1.12
N LEU A 17 -1.71 -8.10 1.12
CA LEU A 17 -1.42 -8.89 2.32
C LEU A 17 0.02 -8.67 2.81
N VAL A 18 1.01 -8.65 1.91
CA VAL A 18 2.41 -8.39 2.31
C VAL A 18 2.58 -6.98 2.88
N ALA A 19 1.89 -5.98 2.30
CA ALA A 19 1.92 -4.61 2.82
C ALA A 19 1.31 -4.52 4.23
N GLU A 20 0.21 -5.22 4.48
CA GLU A 20 -0.46 -5.25 5.78
C GLU A 20 0.36 -5.97 6.85
N VAL A 21 0.93 -7.13 6.53
CA VAL A 21 1.84 -7.86 7.43
C VAL A 21 3.05 -6.99 7.81
N CYS A 22 3.58 -6.19 6.87
CA CYS A 22 4.66 -5.24 7.17
C CYS A 22 4.21 -4.10 8.09
N LEU A 23 2.98 -3.60 7.95
CA LEU A 23 2.43 -2.55 8.83
C LEU A 23 2.18 -3.06 10.24
N LEU A 24 1.63 -4.28 10.38
CA LEU A 24 1.46 -4.95 11.68
C LEU A 24 2.80 -5.29 12.32
N GLY A 25 3.78 -5.78 11.55
CA GLY A 25 5.13 -6.01 12.06
C GLY A 25 5.80 -4.72 12.56
N SER A 26 5.62 -3.60 11.84
CA SER A 26 6.15 -2.30 12.26
C SER A 26 5.55 -1.78 13.59
N TYR A 27 4.41 -2.32 14.03
CA TYR A 27 3.82 -2.03 15.33
C TYR A 27 4.55 -2.77 16.47
N THR A 28 4.86 -4.06 16.29
CA THR A 28 5.51 -4.88 17.31
C THR A 28 6.98 -4.51 17.52
N PHE A 29 7.68 -4.07 16.48
CA PHE A 29 9.09 -3.67 16.58
C PHE A 29 9.33 -2.33 17.29
N ARG A 30 8.29 -1.54 17.54
CA ARG A 30 8.39 -0.23 18.23
C ARG A 30 8.71 -0.38 19.72
N GLU A 31 8.37 -1.49 20.36
CA GLU A 31 8.58 -1.71 21.81
C GLU A 31 10.01 -2.12 22.17
N ASN A 32 10.81 -2.59 21.22
CA ASN A 32 12.22 -2.96 21.44
C ASN A 32 13.11 -1.95 20.70
N VAL A 33 13.60 -0.93 21.41
CA VAL A 33 14.10 0.33 20.82
C VAL A 33 15.61 0.35 20.51
N GLU A 34 16.42 -0.53 21.09
CA GLU A 34 17.87 -0.26 21.13
C GLU A 34 18.70 -0.87 19.99
N ASP A 35 18.27 -1.95 19.32
CA ASP A 35 19.10 -2.63 18.29
C ASP A 35 18.42 -2.85 16.92
N THR A 36 17.17 -2.41 16.75
CA THR A 36 16.29 -2.83 15.63
C THR A 36 16.00 -1.75 14.60
N ARG A 37 16.84 -0.71 14.51
CA ARG A 37 16.68 0.36 13.50
C ARG A 37 16.76 -0.17 12.07
N ALA A 38 17.68 -1.09 11.81
CA ALA A 38 17.85 -1.72 10.51
C ALA A 38 16.62 -2.58 10.13
N ALA A 39 16.08 -3.34 11.08
CA ALA A 39 14.88 -4.15 10.87
C ALA A 39 13.65 -3.28 10.53
N VAL A 40 13.46 -2.17 11.26
CA VAL A 40 12.36 -1.22 10.98
C VAL A 40 12.50 -0.59 9.60
N LEU A 41 13.72 -0.23 9.18
CA LEU A 41 13.99 0.30 7.83
C LEU A 41 13.66 -0.72 6.74
N ILE A 42 14.09 -1.97 6.90
CA ILE A 42 13.83 -3.05 5.94
C ILE A 42 12.32 -3.28 5.80
N VAL A 43 11.60 -3.38 6.92
CA VAL A 43 10.13 -3.55 6.92
C VAL A 43 9.43 -2.34 6.29
N TYR A 44 9.92 -1.13 6.56
CA TYR A 44 9.38 0.10 5.96
C TYR A 44 9.56 0.14 4.44
N PHE A 45 10.76 -0.17 3.94
CA PHE A 45 11.01 -0.24 2.50
C PHE A 45 10.24 -1.36 1.83
N MET A 46 10.09 -2.51 2.49
CA MET A 46 9.33 -3.64 1.99
C MET A 46 7.83 -3.33 1.89
N GLY A 47 7.24 -2.70 2.91
CA GLY A 47 5.85 -2.24 2.87
C GLY A 47 5.62 -1.13 1.84
N LYS A 48 6.55 -0.18 1.71
CA LYS A 48 6.52 0.84 0.64
C LYS A 48 6.61 0.24 -0.76
N PHE A 49 7.42 -0.80 -0.94
CA PHE A 49 7.55 -1.48 -2.22
C PHE A 49 6.28 -2.26 -2.57
N ALA A 50 5.75 -3.05 -1.63
CA ALA A 50 4.53 -3.84 -1.83
C ALA A 50 3.31 -2.96 -2.19
N SER A 51 3.12 -1.84 -1.49
CA SER A 51 2.03 -0.89 -1.78
C SER A 51 2.16 -0.21 -3.15
N ARG A 52 3.39 0.09 -3.62
CA ARG A 52 3.63 0.63 -4.97
C ARG A 52 3.43 -0.44 -6.03
N GLY A 53 3.89 -1.66 -5.78
CA GLY A 53 3.72 -2.81 -6.66
C GLY A 53 2.24 -3.14 -6.90
N GLY A 54 1.45 -3.23 -5.83
CA GLY A 54 0.00 -3.46 -5.92
C GLY A 54 -0.72 -2.37 -6.73
N PHE A 55 -0.38 -1.10 -6.51
CA PHE A 55 -0.95 0.01 -7.28
C PHE A 55 -0.62 -0.06 -8.78
N ILE A 56 0.61 -0.43 -9.15
CA ILE A 56 1.00 -0.59 -10.56
C ILE A 56 0.22 -1.74 -11.22
N VAL A 57 0.02 -2.85 -10.52
CA VAL A 57 -0.78 -3.98 -11.04
C VAL A 57 -2.23 -3.57 -11.27
N ILE A 58 -2.82 -2.76 -10.38
CA ILE A 58 -4.17 -2.21 -10.58
C ILE A 58 -4.21 -1.30 -11.80
N LEU A 59 -3.26 -0.37 -11.95
CA LEU A 59 -3.22 0.53 -13.11
C LEU A 59 -3.08 -0.25 -14.43
N LEU A 60 -2.25 -1.29 -14.45
CA LEU A 60 -2.14 -2.20 -15.59
C LEU A 60 -3.45 -2.94 -15.85
N TYR A 61 -4.16 -3.37 -14.79
CA TYR A 61 -5.47 -4.00 -14.92
C TYR A 61 -6.50 -3.07 -15.54
N THR A 62 -6.56 -1.83 -15.07
CA THR A 62 -7.39 -0.78 -15.62
C THR A 62 -7.08 -0.52 -17.10
N CYS A 63 -5.80 -0.48 -17.48
CA CYS A 63 -5.41 -0.23 -18.87
C CYS A 63 -5.91 -1.27 -19.88
N GLU A 64 -6.14 -2.51 -19.45
CA GLU A 64 -6.54 -3.60 -20.35
C GLU A 64 -8.06 -3.80 -20.43
N ILE A 65 -8.82 -3.25 -19.49
CA ILE A 65 -10.30 -3.38 -19.47
C ILE A 65 -10.95 -2.21 -20.16
N PHE A 66 -10.35 -1.02 -20.06
CA PHE A 66 -10.94 0.20 -20.59
C PHE A 66 -10.49 0.47 -22.03
N PRO A 67 -11.41 0.91 -22.91
CA PRO A 67 -11.08 1.30 -24.28
C PRO A 67 -10.16 2.53 -24.30
N THR A 68 -9.39 2.68 -25.39
CA THR A 68 -8.33 3.70 -25.56
C THR A 68 -8.78 5.13 -25.29
N GLY A 69 -10.04 5.47 -25.55
CA GLY A 69 -10.60 6.80 -25.26
C GLY A 69 -10.78 7.12 -23.77
N LEU A 70 -10.96 6.10 -22.92
CA LEU A 70 -11.19 6.28 -21.47
C LEU A 70 -9.96 5.94 -20.62
N ARG A 71 -8.94 5.33 -21.22
CA ARG A 71 -7.73 4.89 -20.49
C ARG A 71 -7.06 6.02 -19.72
N CYS A 72 -6.86 7.19 -20.31
CA CYS A 72 -6.19 8.32 -19.66
C CYS A 72 -7.01 8.90 -18.49
N THR A 73 -8.34 8.97 -18.63
CA THR A 73 -9.21 9.51 -17.58
C THR A 73 -9.33 8.54 -16.41
N THR A 74 -9.46 7.24 -16.65
CA THR A 74 -9.51 6.23 -15.58
C THR A 74 -8.18 6.14 -14.82
N LEU A 75 -7.05 6.22 -15.52
CA LEU A 75 -5.75 6.33 -14.86
C LEU A 75 -5.68 7.58 -13.97
N GLY A 76 -6.12 8.73 -14.48
CA GLY A 76 -6.24 9.97 -13.69
C GLY A 76 -7.06 9.79 -12.42
N ILE A 77 -8.23 9.14 -12.51
CA ILE A 77 -9.09 8.84 -11.36
C ILE A 77 -8.37 7.93 -10.34
N CYS A 78 -7.68 6.88 -10.78
CA CYS A 78 -6.90 6.04 -9.87
C CYS A 78 -5.79 6.83 -9.14
N TYR A 79 -5.17 7.80 -9.81
CA TYR A 79 -4.18 8.69 -9.19
C TYR A 79 -4.80 9.69 -8.21
N THR A 80 -6.00 10.21 -8.47
CA THR A 80 -6.68 11.11 -7.52
C THR A 80 -7.06 10.37 -6.24
N PHE A 81 -7.59 9.14 -6.33
CA PHE A 81 -7.83 8.29 -5.15
C PHE A 81 -6.55 8.04 -4.35
N ARG A 82 -5.43 7.81 -5.02
CA ARG A 82 -4.12 7.69 -4.36
C ARG A 82 -3.75 8.97 -3.61
N LEU A 83 -3.96 10.14 -4.21
CA LEU A 83 -3.65 11.42 -3.58
C LEU A 83 -4.54 11.70 -2.36
N ILE A 84 -5.82 11.33 -2.43
CA ILE A 84 -6.74 11.41 -1.28
C ILE A 84 -6.21 10.55 -0.12
N GLY A 85 -5.76 9.32 -0.39
CA GLY A 85 -5.15 8.47 0.63
C GLY A 85 -3.89 9.07 1.27
N VAL A 86 -3.07 9.78 0.49
CA VAL A 86 -1.89 10.50 1.02
C VAL A 86 -2.29 11.70 1.86
N ALA A 87 -3.31 12.46 1.44
CA ALA A 87 -3.82 13.60 2.18
C ALA A 87 -4.38 13.17 3.55
N LEU A 88 -5.16 12.09 3.59
CA LEU A 88 -5.66 11.51 4.84
C LEU A 88 -4.52 11.04 5.74
N ALA A 89 -3.50 10.36 5.18
CA ALA A 89 -2.33 9.92 5.94
C ALA A 89 -1.52 11.08 6.56
N SER A 90 -1.56 12.27 5.96
CA SER A 90 -0.81 13.43 6.44
C SER A 90 -1.42 14.06 7.70
N GLN A 91 -2.75 14.00 7.85
CA GLN A 91 -3.46 14.56 9.00
C GLN A 91 -3.17 13.78 10.30
N ASP A 92 -2.94 12.47 10.19
CA ASP A 92 -2.60 11.62 11.33
C ASP A 92 -1.19 11.84 11.87
N VAL A 93 -0.26 12.35 11.06
CA VAL A 93 1.08 12.76 11.52
C VAL A 93 1.02 14.10 12.27
N ALA A 94 0.01 14.92 11.99
CA ALA A 94 -0.13 16.27 12.53
C ALA A 94 -1.00 16.38 13.79
N GLY A 95 -1.91 15.42 14.04
CA GLY A 95 -3.04 15.66 14.96
C GLY A 95 -3.11 14.87 16.27
N ILE A 96 -2.74 13.59 16.32
CA ILE A 96 -3.15 12.74 17.47
C ILE A 96 -2.04 11.76 17.89
N ASN A 97 -1.83 11.72 19.21
CA ASN A 97 -0.80 10.99 19.94
C ASN A 97 -0.70 9.49 19.56
N GLY A 98 0.28 9.16 18.72
CA GLY A 98 1.28 8.10 18.97
C GLY A 98 1.01 6.64 18.60
N ARG A 99 -0.21 6.08 18.69
CA ARG A 99 -0.39 4.60 18.61
C ARG A 99 -1.57 4.11 17.75
N THR A 100 -2.66 4.87 17.67
CA THR A 100 -3.91 4.51 16.99
C THR A 100 -3.91 4.59 15.46
N PRO A 101 -3.22 5.55 14.78
CA PRO A 101 -3.47 5.75 13.34
C PRO A 101 -2.97 4.57 12.50
N ARG A 102 -1.88 3.90 12.90
CA ARG A 102 -1.32 2.77 12.15
C ARG A 102 -2.22 1.52 12.16
N LEU A 103 -2.95 1.28 13.25
CA LEU A 103 -3.91 0.18 13.33
C LEU A 103 -5.17 0.47 12.52
N ILE A 104 -5.63 1.72 12.54
CA ILE A 104 -6.80 2.16 11.77
C ILE A 104 -6.55 1.97 10.26
N TYR A 105 -5.36 2.30 9.76
CA TYR A 105 -5.01 2.04 8.35
C TYR A 105 -4.84 0.56 8.00
N GLY A 106 -4.37 -0.27 8.94
CA GLY A 106 -4.31 -1.72 8.75
C GLY A 106 -5.70 -2.33 8.58
N VAL A 107 -6.66 -1.89 9.40
CA VAL A 107 -8.05 -2.37 9.34
C VAL A 107 -8.82 -1.79 8.14
N LEU A 108 -8.59 -0.53 7.76
CA LEU A 108 -9.24 0.10 6.60
C LEU A 108 -8.76 -0.45 5.24
N SER A 109 -7.59 -1.09 5.20
CA SER A 109 -7.00 -1.62 3.96
C SER A 109 -7.40 -3.07 3.67
N LEU A 110 -8.09 -3.74 4.60
CA LEU A 110 -8.55 -5.13 4.52
C LEU A 110 -9.97 -5.19 3.94
#